data_AF-A0A914LUP4-F1
#
_entry.id   AF-A0A914LUP4-F1
#
_cell.length_a   1.000
_cell.length_b   1.000
_cell.length_c   1.000
_cell.angle_alpha   90.00
_cell.angle_beta   90.00
_cell.angle_gamma   90.00
#
_symmetry.space_group_name_H-M   'P 1'
#
loop_
_entity.id
_entity.type
_entity.pdbx_description
1 polymer ?
#
loop_
_entity_poly.entity_id
_entity_poly.type
_entity_poly.pdbx_seq_one_letter_code
_entity_poly.pdbx_strand_id
1 'polypeptide(L)' 'MEKFGCQGLITEASAFNSQKLFQKMGYSRLFEIKHSDWKGEDGKQIFNCKDGTDKITLEFKQFKNIKELI' A
#
# COMPACT_ATOMS: atom_id res chain seq x y z
N MET A 1 -18.78 3.72 -1.96
CA MET A 1 -17.82 4.53 -1.16
C MET A 1 -18.08 6.02 -1.38
N GLU A 2 -17.96 6.55 -2.60
CA GLU A 2 -18.28 7.98 -2.88
C GLU A 2 -19.70 8.39 -2.45
N LYS A 3 -20.70 7.55 -2.71
CA LYS A 3 -22.10 7.76 -2.27
C LYS A 3 -22.29 7.82 -0.75
N PHE A 4 -21.30 7.39 0.03
CA PHE A 4 -21.29 7.45 1.49
C PHE A 4 -20.45 8.64 2.01
N GLY A 5 -20.01 9.55 1.14
CA GLY A 5 -19.19 10.70 1.51
C GLY A 5 -17.71 10.37 1.73
N CYS A 6 -17.27 9.15 1.44
CA CYS A 6 -15.84 8.82 1.46
C CYS A 6 -15.10 9.64 0.40
N GLN A 7 -13.90 10.12 0.73
CA GLN A 7 -13.08 10.95 -0.17
C GLN A 7 -12.01 10.15 -0.93
N GLY A 8 -11.75 8.91 -0.51
CA GLY A 8 -10.79 8.06 -1.17
C GLY A 8 -10.79 6.64 -0.61
N LEU A 9 -9.81 5.87 -1.04
CA LEU A 9 -9.53 4.50 -0.63
C LEU A 9 -8.13 4.45 -0.04
N ILE A 10 -7.96 3.75 1.08
CA ILE A 10 -6.67 3.42 1.66
C ILE A 10 -6.57 1.91 1.83
N THR A 11 -5.40 1.34 1.56
CA THR A 11 -5.15 -0.10 1.75
C THR A 11 -3.68 -0.34 2.08
N GLU A 12 -3.45 -1.35 2.90
CA GLU A 12 -2.13 -1.94 3.09
C GLU A 12 -1.91 -3.03 2.03
N ALA A 13 -0.68 -3.16 1.52
CA ALA A 13 -0.29 -4.16 0.53
C ALA A 13 1.03 -4.87 0.92
N SER A 14 0.88 -6.07 1.48
CA SER A 14 1.96 -6.92 1.99
C SER A 14 2.40 -7.96 0.97
N ALA A 15 1.60 -8.24 -0.05
CA ALA A 15 1.98 -9.10 -1.17
C ALA A 15 2.49 -8.27 -2.35
N PHE A 16 3.60 -8.69 -2.96
CA PHE A 16 4.22 -8.01 -4.10
C PHE A 16 3.25 -7.75 -5.27
N ASN A 17 2.37 -8.72 -5.56
CA ASN A 17 1.40 -8.57 -6.64
C ASN A 17 0.33 -7.50 -6.33
N SER A 18 -0.09 -7.37 -5.08
CA SER A 18 -1.01 -6.31 -4.65
C SER A 18 -0.36 -4.93 -4.76
N GLN A 19 0.91 -4.80 -4.35
CA GLN A 19 1.67 -3.56 -4.49
C GLN A 19 1.71 -3.08 -5.94
N LYS A 20 2.00 -4.01 -6.88
CA LYS A 20 1.99 -3.73 -8.31
C LYS A 20 0.60 -3.38 -8.83
N LEU A 21 -0.43 -4.10 -8.38
CA LEU A 21 -1.81 -3.87 -8.81
C LEU A 21 -2.26 -2.46 -8.43
N PHE A 22 -2.04 -2.04 -7.18
CA PHE A 22 -2.50 -0.73 -6.73
C PHE A 22 -1.78 0.42 -7.43
N GLN A 23 -0.48 0.28 -7.71
CA GLN A 23 0.24 1.23 -8.58
C GLN A 23 -0.42 1.35 -9.96
N LYS A 24 -0.73 0.22 -10.61
CA LYS A 24 -1.42 0.21 -11.91
C LYS A 24 -2.82 0.81 -11.85
N MET A 25 -3.51 0.69 -10.70
CA MET A 25 -4.83 1.27 -10.47
C MET A 25 -4.80 2.77 -10.13
N GLY A 26 -3.62 3.39 -10.10
CA GLY A 26 -3.45 4.82 -9.83
C GLY A 26 -3.56 5.17 -8.35
N TYR A 27 -3.22 4.24 -7.46
CA TYR A 27 -2.96 4.59 -6.07
C TYR A 27 -1.58 5.23 -5.95
N SER A 28 -1.44 6.16 -5.01
CA SER A 28 -0.18 6.75 -4.59
C SER A 28 0.28 6.09 -3.30
N ARG A 29 1.57 5.79 -3.21
CA ARG A 29 2.15 5.27 -1.98
C ARG A 29 2.29 6.37 -0.95
N LEU A 30 1.71 6.15 0.22
CA LEU A 30 1.86 7.05 1.37
C LEU A 30 3.04 6.66 2.23
N PHE A 31 3.27 5.36 2.40
CA PHE A 31 4.30 4.85 3.31
C PHE A 31 4.80 3.48 2.86
N GLU A 32 6.02 3.13 3.25
CA GLU A 32 6.56 1.77 3.15
C GLU A 32 7.38 1.40 4.38
N ILE A 33 7.37 0.12 4.71
CA ILE A 33 8.17 -0.48 5.78
C ILE A 33 8.92 -1.65 5.16
N LYS A 34 10.25 -1.62 5.20
CA LYS A 34 11.06 -2.74 4.73
C LYS A 34 11.06 -3.85 5.77
N HIS A 35 10.96 -5.09 5.31
CA HIS A 35 11.13 -6.26 6.15
C HIS A 35 12.51 -6.28 6.82
N SER A 36 13.54 -5.72 6.18
CA SER A 36 14.90 -5.58 6.73
C SER A 36 15.00 -4.73 7.98
N ASP A 37 14.04 -3.83 8.19
CA ASP A 37 14.01 -2.93 9.34
C ASP A 37 13.38 -3.65 10.55
N TRP A 38 12.70 -4.77 10.33
CA TRP A 38 12.10 -5.62 11.35
C TRP A 38 13.00 -6.79 11.70
N LYS A 39 13.80 -6.59 12.74
CA LYS A 39 14.75 -7.57 13.26
C LYS A 39 14.27 -8.14 14.60
N GLY A 40 14.51 -9.43 14.81
CA GLY A 40 14.31 -10.08 16.10
C GLY A 40 15.38 -9.65 17.11
N GLU A 41 15.26 -10.14 18.34
CA GLU A 41 16.22 -9.86 19.42
C GLU A 41 17.65 -10.32 19.07
N ASP A 42 17.78 -11.33 18.20
CA ASP A 42 19.05 -11.83 17.69
C ASP A 42 19.63 -11.00 16.53
N GLY A 43 18.97 -9.90 16.16
CA GLY A 43 19.37 -9.01 15.07
C GLY A 43 19.04 -9.54 13.66
N LYS A 44 18.40 -10.71 13.53
CA LYS A 44 18.03 -11.27 12.22
C LYS A 44 16.67 -10.76 11.77
N GLN A 45 16.53 -10.56 10.46
CA GLN A 45 15.27 -10.19 9.84
C GLN A 45 14.18 -11.24 10.13
N ILE A 46 13.03 -10.78 10.59
CA ILE A 46 11.90 -11.66 10.97
C ILE A 46 11.17 -12.17 9.72
N PHE A 47 10.89 -11.27 8.78
CA PHE A 47 10.06 -11.58 7.61
C PHE A 47 10.94 -11.91 6.40
N ASN A 48 10.97 -13.18 6.00
CA ASN A 48 11.66 -13.61 4.78
C ASN A 48 10.68 -14.32 3.84
N CYS A 49 10.14 -13.58 2.88
CA CYS A 49 9.08 -14.04 1.99
C CYS A 49 9.65 -14.78 0.78
N LYS A 50 9.14 -15.99 0.51
CA LYS A 50 9.62 -16.85 -0.61
C LYS A 50 9.37 -16.26 -1.99
N ASP A 51 8.38 -15.38 -2.11
CA ASP A 51 8.00 -14.71 -3.36
C ASP A 51 8.83 -13.44 -3.65
N GLY A 52 9.81 -13.14 -2.80
CA GLY A 52 10.68 -11.96 -2.92
C GLY A 52 10.07 -10.66 -2.39
N THR A 53 8.91 -10.71 -1.74
CA THR A 53 8.34 -9.51 -1.10
C THR A 53 9.25 -9.04 0.06
N ASP A 54 9.75 -7.81 -0.04
CA ASP A 54 10.75 -7.23 0.88
C ASP A 54 10.19 -6.08 1.73
N LYS A 55 8.91 -5.75 1.57
CA LYS A 55 8.27 -4.63 2.25
C LYS A 55 6.75 -4.76 2.30
N ILE A 56 6.18 -3.97 3.19
CA ILE A 56 4.75 -3.67 3.26
C ILE A 56 4.55 -2.21 2.85
N THR A 57 3.51 -1.93 2.06
CA THR A 57 3.22 -0.56 1.62
C THR A 57 1.81 -0.11 2.01
N LEU A 58 1.67 1.18 2.28
CA LEU A 58 0.38 1.84 2.48
C LEU A 58 0.05 2.65 1.23
N GLU A 59 -1.05 2.31 0.59
CA GLU A 59 -1.47 2.87 -0.70
C GLU A 59 -2.75 3.69 -0.51
N PHE A 60 -2.85 4.83 -1.19
CA PHE A 60 -4.02 5.70 -1.16
C PHE A 60 -4.46 6.14 -2.55
N LYS A 61 -5.78 6.19 -2.77
CA LYS A 61 -6.37 6.74 -3.99
C LYS A 61 -7.50 7.69 -3.64
N GLN A 62 -7.31 8.96 -3.98
CA GLN A 62 -8.35 9.97 -3.89
C GLN A 62 -9.45 9.67 -4.93
N PHE A 63 -10.73 9.83 -4.57
CA PHE A 63 -11.82 9.85 -5.54
C PHE A 63 -11.83 11.17 -6.28
N LYS A 64 -12.09 11.14 -7.59
CA LYS A 64 -12.19 12.37 -8.38
C LYS A 64 -13.42 13.16 -7.91
N ASN A 65 -13.23 14.41 -7.51
CA ASN A 65 -14.35 15.27 -7.20
C ASN A 65 -15.15 15.55 -8.49
N ILE A 66 -16.45 15.24 -8.47
CA ILE A 66 -17.36 15.52 -9.60
C ILE A 66 -17.52 17.04 -9.85
N LYS A 67 -17.12 17.89 -8.89
CA LYS A 67 -17.18 19.36 -9.03
C LYS A 67 -16.17 19.98 -10.01
N GLU A 68 -15.23 19.22 -10.56
CA GLU A 68 -14.30 19.71 -11.59
C GLU A 68 -14.74 19.36 -13.03
N LEU A 69 -15.91 18.74 -13.21
CA LEU A 69 -16.43 18.31 -14.52
C LEU A 69 -17.69 19.06 -15.00
N ILE A 70 -18.09 20.14 -14.32
CA ILE A 70 -19.26 20.97 -14.67
C ILE A 70 -18.85 22.45 -14.71
#